data_AF-A0A9D5HKA3-F1
#
_entry.id   AF-A0A9D5HKA3-F1
#
_cell.length_a   1.000
_cell.length_b   1.000
_cell.length_c   1.000
_cell.angle_alpha   90.00
_cell.angle_beta   90.00
_cell.angle_gamma   90.00
#
_symmetry.space_group_name_H-M   'P 1'
#
loop_
_entity.id
_entity.type
_entity.pdbx_description
1 polymer ?
#
loop_
_entity_poly.entity_id
_entity_poly.type
_entity_poly.pdbx_seq_one_letter_code
_entity_poly.pdbx_strand_id
1 'polypeptide(L)'
;MGPPELQIFSSINKKKEVFKPMIDGEVGMYVCGVTPYDFSHIGHAFDVLHRYLIHLGYRVKYSRNFTDIDDKIIKRANESGDEALDLSARFNQAFLEDMAELQCAPPTHEPQVSDRIDQIKDMITKKMFTSHLSGRKLDDNRAGGGGWVSIDLRNRNPADFTLWKVRCLTDNNFFTIRDVRIAGALVTTLWRHGDSFLMCTHYRTDVNYSDRQVDNASDRVYYIYQGKKQQQALIHTLIALEKEVKDVLQQLRAKALKRAGLTEEQVQHQIEEITLARKNKKYEKSDNIRVELYAKGVALIYG
;
A
#
# COMPACT_ATOMS: atom_id res chain seq x y z
N MET A 1 -17.83 -11.37 -12.93
CA MET A 1 -16.42 -11.69 -13.24
C MET A 1 -15.67 -11.76 -11.93
N GLY A 2 -14.73 -12.69 -11.76
CA GLY A 2 -13.85 -12.70 -10.58
C GLY A 2 -12.87 -11.50 -10.60
N PRO A 3 -12.14 -11.25 -9.50
CA PRO A 3 -11.06 -10.26 -9.52
C PRO A 3 -10.00 -10.65 -10.57
N PRO A 4 -9.38 -9.67 -11.25
CA PRO A 4 -8.33 -9.95 -12.23
C PRO A 4 -7.09 -10.56 -11.56
N GLU A 5 -6.47 -11.52 -12.23
CA GLU A 5 -5.27 -12.21 -11.77
C GLU A 5 -4.06 -11.24 -11.73
N LEU A 6 -3.25 -11.31 -10.67
CA LEU A 6 -2.09 -10.42 -10.49
C LEU A 6 -1.04 -10.70 -11.59
N GLN A 7 -0.65 -9.65 -12.32
CA GLN A 7 0.44 -9.72 -13.28
C GLN A 7 1.55 -8.72 -12.96
N ILE A 8 2.80 -9.19 -12.95
CA ILE A 8 4.00 -8.39 -12.71
C ILE A 8 4.88 -8.42 -13.97
N PHE A 9 5.59 -7.33 -14.26
CA PHE A 9 6.54 -7.33 -15.36
C PHE A 9 7.86 -7.97 -14.93
N SER A 10 8.25 -9.05 -15.59
CA SER A 10 9.54 -9.71 -15.39
C SER A 10 10.62 -9.00 -16.21
N SER A 11 11.62 -8.43 -15.54
CA SER A 11 12.79 -7.83 -16.23
C SER A 11 13.63 -8.87 -16.98
N ILE A 12 13.62 -10.13 -16.53
CA ILE A 12 14.30 -11.27 -17.18
C ILE A 12 13.57 -11.62 -18.48
N ASN A 13 12.25 -11.81 -18.41
CA ASN A 13 11.44 -12.29 -19.55
C ASN A 13 10.89 -11.15 -20.42
N LYS A 14 11.14 -9.89 -20.02
CA LYS A 14 10.75 -8.63 -20.69
C LYS A 14 9.26 -8.52 -21.04
N LYS A 15 8.39 -9.17 -20.26
CA LYS A 15 6.92 -9.17 -20.46
C LYS A 15 6.17 -9.17 -19.13
N LYS A 16 4.87 -8.84 -19.17
CA LYS A 16 3.96 -9.08 -18.04
C LYS A 16 3.69 -10.58 -17.94
N GLU A 17 3.79 -11.11 -16.73
CA GLU A 17 3.58 -12.52 -16.42
C GLU A 17 2.65 -12.63 -15.22
N VAL A 18 1.85 -13.70 -15.20
CA VAL A 18 1.02 -14.06 -14.04
C VAL A 18 1.94 -14.30 -12.85
N PHE A 19 1.71 -13.57 -11.75
CA PHE A 19 2.44 -13.78 -10.52
C PHE A 19 2.00 -15.09 -9.88
N LYS A 20 2.95 -16.00 -9.69
CA LYS A 20 2.75 -17.25 -8.95
C LYS A 20 3.80 -17.30 -7.83
N PRO A 21 3.39 -17.42 -6.55
CA PRO A 21 4.34 -17.54 -5.47
C PRO A 21 5.09 -18.87 -5.53
N MET A 22 6.28 -18.94 -4.91
CA MET A 22 7.04 -20.18 -4.79
C MET A 22 6.41 -21.17 -3.81
N ILE A 23 5.70 -20.65 -2.80
CA ILE A 23 4.96 -21.40 -1.79
C ILE A 23 3.56 -20.79 -1.77
N ASP A 24 2.50 -21.61 -1.88
CA ASP A 24 1.15 -21.07 -1.98
C ASP A 24 0.77 -20.21 -0.76
N GLY A 25 0.16 -19.05 -1.02
CA GLY A 25 -0.14 -18.03 -0.01
C GLY A 25 1.06 -17.30 0.62
N GLU A 26 2.32 -17.59 0.25
CA GLU A 26 3.51 -16.89 0.80
C GLU A 26 4.36 -16.20 -0.27
N VAL A 27 4.86 -15.00 0.03
CA VAL A 27 5.73 -14.24 -0.87
C VAL A 27 7.00 -13.81 -0.15
N GLY A 28 8.15 -14.28 -0.62
CA GLY A 28 9.44 -13.68 -0.29
C GLY A 28 9.71 -12.50 -1.25
N MET A 29 9.98 -11.32 -0.70
CA MET A 29 10.26 -10.11 -1.48
C MET A 29 11.53 -9.43 -0.96
N TYR A 30 12.47 -9.15 -1.85
CA TYR A 30 13.70 -8.42 -1.56
C TYR A 30 13.75 -7.14 -2.40
N VAL A 31 14.10 -6.02 -1.78
CA VAL A 31 14.36 -4.73 -2.44
C VAL A 31 15.71 -4.23 -1.94
N CYS A 32 16.61 -3.84 -2.84
CA CYS A 32 17.86 -3.20 -2.43
C CYS A 32 17.54 -1.89 -1.70
N GLY A 33 18.10 -1.70 -0.51
CA GLY A 33 17.95 -0.43 0.22
C GLY A 33 19.08 0.54 -0.10
N VAL A 34 19.25 1.52 0.79
CA VAL A 34 20.11 2.68 0.56
C VAL A 34 21.56 2.44 0.98
N THR A 35 22.45 3.26 0.43
CA THR A 35 23.78 3.51 0.98
C THR A 35 23.70 4.78 1.83
N PRO A 36 23.66 4.69 3.18
CA PRO A 36 23.42 5.82 4.08
C PRO A 36 24.64 6.74 4.24
N TYR A 37 25.05 7.43 3.17
CA TYR A 37 26.10 8.46 3.24
C TYR A 37 25.55 9.90 3.23
N ASP A 38 24.27 10.08 2.90
CA ASP A 38 23.57 11.36 2.93
C ASP A 38 22.05 11.15 3.08
N PHE A 39 21.28 12.24 3.16
CA PHE A 39 19.82 12.19 3.21
C PHE A 39 19.21 11.55 1.95
N SER A 40 18.06 10.89 2.14
CA SER A 40 17.41 10.19 1.03
C SER A 40 16.61 11.11 0.12
N HIS A 41 16.66 10.81 -1.17
CA HIS A 41 15.84 11.45 -2.19
C HIS A 41 14.52 10.70 -2.41
N ILE A 42 13.53 11.39 -2.97
CA ILE A 42 12.15 10.88 -3.13
C ILE A 42 12.07 9.53 -3.87
N GLY A 43 13.02 9.22 -4.76
CA GLY A 43 13.10 7.94 -5.47
C GLY A 43 13.46 6.71 -4.62
N HIS A 44 13.78 6.85 -3.33
CA HIS A 44 14.04 5.72 -2.43
C HIS A 44 12.77 5.11 -1.80
N ALA A 45 11.61 5.78 -1.91
CA ALA A 45 10.36 5.29 -1.35
C ALA A 45 9.79 4.13 -2.18
N PHE A 46 9.67 2.93 -1.58
CA PHE A 46 9.08 1.76 -2.21
C PHE A 46 8.26 0.93 -1.21
N ASP A 47 6.94 0.84 -1.46
CA ASP A 47 6.00 0.16 -0.55
C ASP A 47 4.72 -0.38 -1.24
N VAL A 48 4.31 0.20 -2.37
CA VAL A 48 3.03 -0.12 -3.05
C VAL A 48 2.81 -1.62 -3.28
N LEU A 49 3.84 -2.31 -3.79
CA LEU A 49 3.76 -3.74 -4.08
C LEU A 49 3.63 -4.58 -2.80
N HIS A 50 4.31 -4.18 -1.72
CA HIS A 50 4.22 -4.82 -0.41
C HIS A 50 2.78 -4.78 0.12
N ARG A 51 2.20 -3.57 0.19
CA ARG A 51 0.81 -3.34 0.61
C ARG A 51 -0.19 -4.07 -0.27
N TYR A 52 0.02 -4.08 -1.59
CA TYR A 52 -0.91 -4.72 -2.52
C TYR A 52 -0.89 -6.25 -2.42
N LEU A 53 0.28 -6.87 -2.22
CA LEU A 53 0.39 -8.30 -1.96
C LEU A 53 -0.31 -8.70 -0.64
N ILE A 54 -0.15 -7.91 0.43
CA ILE A 54 -0.88 -8.12 1.70
C ILE A 54 -2.40 -7.98 1.48
N HIS A 55 -2.84 -6.97 0.72
CA HIS A 55 -4.26 -6.77 0.39
C HIS A 55 -4.87 -7.94 -0.40
N LEU A 56 -4.07 -8.60 -1.25
CA LEU A 56 -4.47 -9.83 -1.97
C LEU A 56 -4.46 -11.09 -1.08
N GLY A 57 -4.12 -10.99 0.21
CA GLY A 57 -4.16 -12.08 1.18
C GLY A 57 -2.86 -12.86 1.34
N TYR A 58 -1.76 -12.44 0.71
CA TYR A 58 -0.47 -13.13 0.85
C TYR A 58 0.21 -12.84 2.19
N ARG A 59 0.85 -13.86 2.78
CA ARG A 59 1.85 -13.68 3.84
C ARG A 59 3.16 -13.23 3.20
N VAL A 60 3.48 -11.94 3.29
CA VAL A 60 4.71 -11.38 2.70
C VAL A 60 5.84 -11.35 3.73
N LYS A 61 7.00 -11.90 3.36
CA LYS A 61 8.29 -11.72 4.04
C LYS A 61 9.10 -10.73 3.22
N TYR A 62 9.09 -9.46 3.61
CA TYR A 62 9.80 -8.37 2.95
C TYR A 62 11.16 -8.14 3.61
N SER A 63 12.23 -8.08 2.82
CA SER A 63 13.58 -7.71 3.27
C SER A 63 14.12 -6.52 2.46
N ARG A 64 14.77 -5.57 3.14
CA ARG A 64 15.48 -4.44 2.54
C ARG A 64 16.78 -4.20 3.28
N ASN A 65 17.92 -4.24 2.62
CA ASN A 65 19.22 -4.10 3.30
C ASN A 65 19.58 -2.63 3.57
N PHE A 66 20.51 -2.39 4.50
CA PHE A 66 21.31 -1.16 4.52
C PHE A 66 22.73 -1.47 4.07
N THR A 67 23.26 -0.70 3.12
CA THR A 67 24.66 -0.80 2.67
C THR A 67 25.52 0.14 3.50
N ASP A 68 25.62 -0.12 4.79
CA ASP A 68 26.31 0.70 5.81
C ASP A 68 27.85 0.67 5.71
N ILE A 69 28.39 -0.17 4.83
CA ILE A 69 29.82 -0.18 4.46
C ILE A 69 29.91 0.00 2.94
N ASP A 70 30.32 1.19 2.51
CA ASP A 70 30.56 1.55 1.11
C ASP A 70 31.64 2.64 1.01
N ASP A 71 32.27 2.74 -0.16
CA ASP A 71 33.27 3.77 -0.43
C ASP A 71 32.70 5.19 -0.20
N LYS A 72 31.43 5.44 -0.58
CA LYS A 72 30.76 6.76 -0.43
C LYS A 72 30.62 7.18 1.03
N ILE A 73 30.28 6.26 1.92
CA ILE A 73 30.21 6.48 3.37
C ILE A 73 31.61 6.85 3.88
N ILE A 74 32.62 6.07 3.48
CA ILE A 74 34.01 6.33 3.85
C ILE A 74 34.43 7.74 3.42
N LYS A 75 34.15 8.19 2.19
CA LYS A 75 34.47 9.56 1.77
C LYS A 75 33.81 10.60 2.66
N ARG A 76 32.49 10.52 2.80
CA ARG A 76 31.70 11.52 3.52
C ARG A 76 32.19 11.65 4.96
N ALA A 77 32.55 10.52 5.57
CA ALA A 77 33.13 10.45 6.91
C ALA A 77 34.47 11.19 7.01
N ASN A 78 35.42 10.97 6.06
CA ASN A 78 36.66 11.77 6.04
C ASN A 78 36.40 13.26 5.75
N GLU A 79 35.34 13.61 5.00
CA GLU A 79 34.97 15.01 4.69
C GLU A 79 34.32 15.73 5.90
N SER A 80 33.56 15.03 6.75
CA SER A 80 32.95 15.60 7.96
C SER A 80 33.82 15.46 9.21
N GLY A 81 34.80 14.54 9.22
CA GLY A 81 35.54 14.15 10.42
C GLY A 81 34.80 13.14 11.30
N ASP A 82 33.74 12.52 10.79
CA ASP A 82 32.99 11.45 11.47
C ASP A 82 33.68 10.09 11.31
N GLU A 83 33.39 9.14 12.20
CA GLU A 83 33.64 7.71 11.93
C GLU A 83 32.63 7.16 10.93
N ALA A 84 33.06 6.23 10.07
CA ALA A 84 32.25 5.77 8.93
C ALA A 84 30.95 5.07 9.36
N LEU A 85 31.01 4.23 10.39
CA LEU A 85 29.82 3.55 10.91
C LEU A 85 28.86 4.52 11.62
N ASP A 86 29.38 5.50 12.38
CA ASP A 86 28.56 6.51 13.05
C ASP A 86 27.81 7.41 12.04
N LEU A 87 28.50 7.80 10.96
CA LEU A 87 27.87 8.50 9.84
C LEU A 87 26.78 7.65 9.17
N SER A 88 27.05 6.36 8.94
CA SER A 88 26.08 5.44 8.35
C SER A 88 24.84 5.23 9.24
N ALA A 89 25.03 5.10 10.56
CA ALA A 89 23.95 4.94 11.54
C ALA A 89 23.08 6.21 11.61
N ARG A 90 23.71 7.40 11.57
CA ARG A 90 23.02 8.70 11.53
C ARG A 90 22.12 8.83 10.31
N PHE A 91 22.58 8.44 9.12
CA PHE A 91 21.77 8.51 7.90
C PHE A 91 20.80 7.34 7.73
N ASN A 92 21.06 6.16 8.32
CA ASN A 92 20.07 5.09 8.47
C ASN A 92 18.86 5.58 9.28
N GLN A 93 19.11 6.18 10.44
CA GLN A 93 18.06 6.76 11.29
C GLN A 93 17.28 7.85 10.55
N ALA A 94 17.97 8.76 9.86
CA ALA A 94 17.31 9.79 9.05
C ALA A 94 16.45 9.21 7.91
N PHE A 95 16.89 8.12 7.25
CA PHE A 95 16.09 7.42 6.25
C PHE A 95 14.85 6.75 6.86
N LEU A 96 14.95 6.13 8.03
CA LEU A 96 13.81 5.54 8.72
C LEU A 96 12.76 6.60 9.11
N GLU A 97 13.20 7.78 9.55
CA GLU A 97 12.34 8.94 9.77
C GLU A 97 11.66 9.39 8.47
N ASP A 98 12.43 9.61 7.40
CA ASP A 98 11.91 10.05 6.10
C ASP A 98 10.88 9.05 5.53
N MET A 99 11.14 7.73 5.66
CA MET A 99 10.20 6.67 5.25
C MET A 99 8.94 6.62 6.12
N ALA A 100 9.05 6.91 7.42
CA ALA A 100 7.91 6.97 8.33
C ALA A 100 7.04 8.21 8.08
N GLU A 101 7.63 9.37 7.74
CA GLU A 101 6.90 10.56 7.27
C GLU A 101 6.14 10.27 5.97
N LEU A 102 6.77 9.55 5.03
CA LEU A 102 6.16 9.02 3.78
C LEU A 102 5.29 7.76 3.99
N GLN A 103 4.86 7.50 5.23
CA GLN A 103 3.97 6.39 5.63
C GLN A 103 4.34 4.99 5.07
N CYS A 104 5.59 4.76 4.67
CA CYS A 104 6.01 3.51 4.04
C CYS A 104 5.99 2.39 5.09
N ALA A 105 5.37 1.25 4.77
CA ALA A 105 5.36 0.12 5.69
C ALA A 105 6.78 -0.43 5.87
N PRO A 106 7.23 -0.68 7.12
CA PRO A 106 8.56 -1.21 7.37
C PRO A 106 8.69 -2.63 6.78
N PRO A 107 9.89 -3.00 6.31
CA PRO A 107 10.21 -4.38 5.95
C PRO A 107 10.11 -5.33 7.16
N THR A 108 9.93 -6.62 6.88
CA THR A 108 10.01 -7.68 7.89
C THR A 108 11.44 -7.86 8.41
N HIS A 109 12.45 -7.59 7.57
CA HIS A 109 13.87 -7.68 7.92
C HIS A 109 14.66 -6.53 7.29
N GLU A 110 15.50 -5.87 8.09
CA GLU A 110 16.42 -4.83 7.61
C GLU A 110 17.88 -5.15 7.98
N PRO A 111 18.53 -6.09 7.27
CA PRO A 111 19.92 -6.46 7.57
C PRO A 111 20.90 -5.38 7.13
N GLN A 112 21.86 -5.06 7.99
CA GLN A 112 23.02 -4.23 7.64
C GLN A 112 24.14 -5.11 7.06
N VAL A 113 25.05 -4.52 6.28
CA VAL A 113 26.19 -5.24 5.69
C VAL A 113 27.25 -5.55 6.76
N SER A 114 27.47 -4.63 7.71
CA SER A 114 28.35 -4.86 8.87
C SER A 114 27.99 -6.13 9.65
N ASP A 115 26.70 -6.36 9.92
CA ASP A 115 26.14 -7.54 10.60
C ASP A 115 26.26 -8.85 9.81
N ARG A 116 26.75 -8.80 8.55
CA ARG A 116 26.72 -9.93 7.60
C ARG A 116 28.06 -10.22 6.92
N ILE A 117 29.14 -9.54 7.34
CA ILE A 117 30.49 -9.69 6.78
C ILE A 117 30.96 -11.15 6.69
N ASP A 118 30.74 -11.98 7.73
CA ASP A 118 31.20 -13.37 7.70
C ASP A 118 30.38 -14.24 6.73
N GLN A 119 29.09 -13.96 6.55
CA GLN A 119 28.26 -14.63 5.54
C GLN A 119 28.71 -14.24 4.11
N ILE A 120 29.13 -12.99 3.92
CA ILE A 120 29.69 -12.50 2.65
C ILE A 120 31.02 -13.21 2.34
N LYS A 121 31.93 -13.34 3.33
CA LYS A 121 33.18 -14.13 3.18
C LYS A 121 32.87 -15.56 2.75
N ASP A 122 31.93 -16.21 3.43
CA ASP A 122 31.47 -17.57 3.14
C ASP A 122 30.95 -17.73 1.70
N MET A 123 30.12 -16.79 1.23
CA MET A 123 29.61 -16.77 -0.15
C MET A 123 30.72 -16.60 -1.19
N ILE A 124 31.70 -15.72 -0.92
CA ILE A 124 32.87 -15.52 -1.78
C ILE A 124 33.68 -16.82 -1.88
N THR A 125 33.94 -17.49 -0.76
CA THR A 125 34.64 -18.79 -0.72
C THR A 125 33.91 -19.87 -1.52
N LYS A 126 32.57 -19.84 -1.54
CA LYS A 126 31.71 -20.81 -2.25
C LYS A 126 31.46 -20.48 -3.74
N LYS A 127 31.96 -19.35 -4.27
CA LYS A 127 31.88 -18.92 -5.69
C LYS A 127 30.44 -18.90 -6.29
N MET A 128 29.43 -18.53 -5.50
CA MET A 128 28.01 -18.62 -5.89
C MET A 128 27.49 -17.45 -6.76
N PHE A 129 28.22 -17.04 -7.80
CA PHE A 129 27.85 -15.88 -8.64
C PHE A 129 27.64 -16.24 -10.12
N THR A 130 26.51 -15.84 -10.70
CA THR A 130 26.22 -15.94 -12.15
C THR A 130 25.50 -14.69 -12.65
N SER A 131 25.71 -14.31 -13.92
CA SER A 131 25.19 -13.05 -14.48
C SER A 131 24.30 -13.30 -15.71
N HIS A 132 23.00 -13.00 -15.60
CA HIS A 132 22.02 -13.28 -16.66
C HIS A 132 21.02 -12.12 -16.95
N LEU A 133 21.00 -11.05 -16.14
CA LEU A 133 19.89 -10.10 -16.12
C LEU A 133 19.93 -9.00 -17.21
N SER A 134 21.11 -8.54 -17.64
CA SER A 134 21.23 -7.39 -18.55
C SER A 134 20.79 -7.67 -19.98
N GLY A 135 20.73 -8.95 -20.39
CA GLY A 135 20.49 -9.36 -21.78
C GLY A 135 21.57 -8.92 -22.78
N ARG A 136 22.70 -8.40 -22.31
CA ARG A 136 23.90 -8.10 -23.10
C ARG A 136 24.81 -9.33 -23.12
N LYS A 137 25.54 -9.57 -24.22
CA LYS A 137 26.62 -10.56 -24.21
C LYS A 137 27.76 -10.05 -23.34
N LEU A 138 28.58 -10.97 -22.82
CA LEU A 138 29.69 -10.61 -21.96
C LEU A 138 30.74 -9.73 -22.68
N ASP A 139 30.82 -9.85 -24.01
CA ASP A 139 31.64 -9.02 -24.88
C ASP A 139 31.11 -7.59 -25.06
N ASP A 140 29.79 -7.38 -24.95
CA ASP A 140 29.14 -6.05 -25.02
C ASP A 140 29.29 -5.26 -23.70
N ASN A 141 29.76 -5.92 -22.63
CA ASN A 141 30.06 -5.33 -21.33
C ASN A 141 31.56 -4.94 -21.19
N ARG A 142 32.36 -5.05 -22.25
CA ARG A 142 33.75 -4.59 -22.23
C ARG A 142 33.82 -3.06 -22.11
N ALA A 143 34.73 -2.57 -21.27
CA ALA A 143 34.96 -1.13 -21.10
C ALA A 143 35.30 -0.47 -22.44
N GLY A 144 34.50 0.53 -22.84
CA GLY A 144 34.61 1.22 -24.14
C GLY A 144 33.26 1.56 -24.78
N GLY A 145 32.20 0.82 -24.46
CA GLY A 145 30.84 1.00 -24.99
C GLY A 145 30.04 2.18 -24.42
N GLY A 146 30.67 3.35 -24.22
CA GLY A 146 30.02 4.60 -23.82
C GLY A 146 29.65 4.71 -22.34
N GLY A 147 30.47 5.42 -21.57
CA GLY A 147 30.16 5.84 -20.19
C GLY A 147 31.25 5.47 -19.18
N TRP A 148 31.84 6.50 -18.57
CA TRP A 148 32.63 6.55 -17.33
C TRP A 148 32.89 5.21 -16.60
N VAL A 149 34.05 4.59 -16.83
CA VAL A 149 34.58 3.49 -15.99
C VAL A 149 36.04 3.78 -15.66
N SER A 150 36.39 3.78 -14.38
CA SER A 150 37.79 3.71 -13.92
C SER A 150 38.29 2.28 -14.18
N ILE A 151 39.21 2.10 -15.11
CA ILE A 151 39.77 0.77 -15.43
C ILE A 151 40.64 0.31 -14.26
N ASP A 152 40.20 -0.72 -13.52
CA ASP A 152 41.06 -1.43 -12.59
C ASP A 152 41.95 -2.41 -13.37
N LEU A 153 43.25 -2.09 -13.47
CA LEU A 153 44.24 -2.88 -14.20
C LEU A 153 44.49 -4.28 -13.62
N ARG A 154 43.91 -4.60 -12.45
CA ARG A 154 43.96 -5.94 -11.82
C ARG A 154 42.90 -6.91 -12.36
N ASN A 155 41.87 -6.40 -13.02
CA ASN A 155 40.79 -7.22 -13.58
C ASN A 155 41.29 -8.03 -14.78
N ARG A 156 40.89 -9.31 -14.86
CA ARG A 156 41.26 -10.19 -15.99
C ARG A 156 40.34 -9.96 -17.19
N ASN A 157 39.12 -9.54 -16.94
CA ASN A 157 38.13 -9.11 -17.91
C ASN A 157 37.62 -7.72 -17.52
N PRO A 158 37.45 -6.77 -18.47
CA PRO A 158 36.86 -5.46 -18.16
C PRO A 158 35.44 -5.52 -17.55
N ALA A 159 34.73 -6.65 -17.67
CA ALA A 159 33.45 -6.90 -17.02
C ALA A 159 33.56 -7.56 -15.62
N ASP A 160 34.77 -7.86 -15.13
CA ASP A 160 34.99 -8.28 -13.75
C ASP A 160 34.61 -7.13 -12.80
N PHE A 161 33.95 -7.46 -11.70
CA PHE A 161 33.60 -6.51 -10.64
C PHE A 161 34.28 -6.91 -9.33
N THR A 162 34.66 -5.92 -8.53
CA THR A 162 35.41 -6.16 -7.30
C THR A 162 34.50 -6.74 -6.21
N LEU A 163 34.72 -8.00 -5.83
CA LEU A 163 34.01 -8.65 -4.70
C LEU A 163 34.49 -8.17 -3.32
N TRP A 164 35.72 -7.65 -3.23
CA TRP A 164 36.29 -7.08 -2.01
C TRP A 164 37.29 -5.98 -2.37
N LYS A 165 37.03 -4.73 -1.96
CA LYS A 165 37.66 -3.52 -2.53
C LYS A 165 38.31 -2.63 -1.45
N VAL A 166 39.14 -1.70 -1.90
CA VAL A 166 39.67 -0.56 -1.14
C VAL A 166 39.49 0.75 -1.96
N ARG A 167 38.44 1.56 -1.70
CA ARG A 167 38.11 2.96 -2.16
C ARG A 167 37.89 3.28 -3.67
N CYS A 168 36.80 4.00 -4.03
CA CYS A 168 36.62 5.01 -5.12
C CYS A 168 35.18 5.64 -5.15
N LEU A 169 34.92 6.81 -5.81
CA LEU A 169 33.80 7.74 -5.49
C LEU A 169 33.25 8.63 -6.64
N THR A 170 31.92 8.91 -6.65
CA THR A 170 31.15 10.00 -7.37
C THR A 170 29.65 10.05 -6.89
N ASP A 171 28.73 11.02 -7.11
CA ASP A 171 28.70 12.49 -7.36
C ASP A 171 27.23 13.04 -7.18
N ASN A 172 26.95 14.36 -7.37
CA ASN A 172 25.74 15.07 -6.88
C ASN A 172 24.78 15.68 -7.95
N ASN A 173 23.49 15.28 -7.99
CA ASN A 173 22.35 16.11 -8.46
C ASN A 173 20.97 15.50 -8.06
N PHE A 174 20.48 15.75 -6.84
CA PHE A 174 19.21 15.19 -6.33
C PHE A 174 18.50 16.12 -5.34
N PHE A 175 17.17 16.01 -5.23
CA PHE A 175 16.36 16.65 -4.17
C PHE A 175 16.09 15.65 -3.04
N THR A 176 16.31 16.04 -1.79
CA THR A 176 15.99 15.19 -0.63
C THR A 176 14.48 15.17 -0.36
N ILE A 177 14.00 14.15 0.35
CA ILE A 177 12.62 14.09 0.85
C ILE A 177 12.31 15.32 1.72
N ARG A 178 13.31 15.80 2.47
CA ARG A 178 13.23 16.94 3.38
C ARG A 178 13.08 18.28 2.63
N ASP A 179 13.73 18.45 1.47
CA ASP A 179 13.59 19.65 0.64
C ASP A 179 12.16 19.78 0.09
N VAL A 180 11.65 18.69 -0.50
CA VAL A 180 10.30 18.62 -1.08
C VAL A 180 9.23 18.87 0.00
N ARG A 181 9.47 18.38 1.23
CA ARG A 181 8.61 18.63 2.39
C ARG A 181 8.55 20.11 2.80
N ILE A 182 9.67 20.84 2.77
CA ILE A 182 9.70 22.27 3.14
C ILE A 182 8.89 23.10 2.13
N ALA A 183 9.00 22.79 0.83
CA ALA A 183 8.17 23.41 -0.20
C ALA A 183 6.67 23.08 0.00
N GLY A 184 6.33 21.80 0.26
CA GLY A 184 4.95 21.36 0.43
C GLY A 184 4.24 21.90 1.69
N ALA A 185 4.98 22.06 2.80
CA ALA A 185 4.44 22.54 4.07
C ALA A 185 3.96 24.00 4.04
N LEU A 186 4.49 24.82 3.13
CA LEU A 186 4.03 26.20 2.89
C LEU A 186 2.66 26.26 2.19
N VAL A 187 2.23 25.18 1.54
CA VAL A 187 1.04 25.19 0.67
C VAL A 187 -0.21 24.63 1.36
N THR A 188 -0.14 23.48 2.04
CA THR A 188 -1.31 22.94 2.79
C THR A 188 -0.96 21.97 3.93
N THR A 189 -1.83 21.93 4.95
CA THR A 189 -1.86 20.87 5.99
C THR A 189 -2.24 19.47 5.48
N LEU A 190 -2.51 19.33 4.18
CA LEU A 190 -2.82 18.07 3.49
C LEU A 190 -1.57 17.25 3.13
N TRP A 191 -0.38 17.78 3.36
CA TRP A 191 0.91 17.14 3.02
C TRP A 191 1.24 15.86 3.82
N ARG A 192 0.32 15.38 4.68
CA ARG A 192 0.34 13.99 5.20
C ARG A 192 0.12 12.91 4.13
N HIS A 193 0.04 13.31 2.86
CA HIS A 193 -0.15 12.46 1.68
C HIS A 193 0.89 12.73 0.58
N GLY A 194 2.12 13.13 0.96
CA GLY A 194 3.22 13.46 0.03
C GLY A 194 3.52 12.36 -1.02
N ASP A 195 3.24 11.11 -0.70
CA ASP A 195 3.38 9.95 -1.60
C ASP A 195 2.48 10.02 -2.84
N SER A 196 1.39 10.79 -2.77
CA SER A 196 0.36 10.84 -3.82
C SER A 196 0.91 11.24 -5.18
N PHE A 197 1.97 12.06 -5.20
CA PHE A 197 2.69 12.40 -6.43
C PHE A 197 3.39 11.18 -7.06
N LEU A 198 4.15 10.41 -6.27
CA LEU A 198 4.79 9.16 -6.72
C LEU A 198 3.73 8.17 -7.24
N MET A 199 2.61 8.06 -6.52
CA MET A 199 1.48 7.20 -6.87
C MET A 199 0.71 7.61 -8.14
N CYS A 200 0.88 8.83 -8.63
CA CYS A 200 0.20 9.31 -9.85
C CYS A 200 0.87 8.82 -11.15
N THR A 201 1.95 8.04 -11.06
CA THR A 201 2.71 7.53 -12.22
C THR A 201 2.84 6.00 -12.18
N HIS A 202 3.03 5.38 -13.34
CA HIS A 202 3.31 3.95 -13.41
C HIS A 202 4.77 3.71 -12.99
N TYR A 203 5.03 2.80 -12.05
CA TYR A 203 6.34 2.52 -11.40
C TYR A 203 7.54 2.16 -12.32
N ARG A 204 7.33 2.12 -13.64
CA ARG A 204 8.34 1.84 -14.69
C ARG A 204 8.49 2.97 -15.71
N THR A 205 7.83 4.10 -15.47
CA THR A 205 7.93 5.31 -16.27
C THR A 205 8.76 6.32 -15.47
N ASP A 206 9.59 7.09 -16.16
CA ASP A 206 10.40 8.12 -15.51
C ASP A 206 9.50 9.18 -14.84
N VAL A 207 9.82 9.51 -13.59
CA VAL A 207 9.08 10.47 -12.78
C VAL A 207 9.83 11.79 -12.77
N ASN A 208 9.43 12.70 -13.64
CA ASN A 208 9.92 14.08 -13.59
C ASN A 208 9.28 14.78 -12.37
N TYR A 209 10.11 15.36 -11.50
CA TYR A 209 9.66 16.20 -10.39
C TYR A 209 9.38 17.63 -10.90
N SER A 210 8.25 18.21 -10.48
CA SER A 210 8.01 19.65 -10.54
C SER A 210 6.96 20.06 -9.49
N ASP A 211 7.04 21.28 -8.98
CA ASP A 211 6.11 21.79 -7.97
C ASP A 211 4.66 21.73 -8.48
N ARG A 212 4.44 22.04 -9.76
CA ARG A 212 3.14 21.88 -10.44
C ARG A 212 2.59 20.46 -10.32
N GLN A 213 3.41 19.41 -10.37
CA GLN A 213 2.91 18.04 -10.21
C GLN A 213 2.59 17.70 -8.74
N VAL A 214 3.31 18.30 -7.78
CA VAL A 214 3.01 18.20 -6.35
C VAL A 214 1.68 18.89 -6.04
N ASP A 215 1.45 20.09 -6.57
CA ASP A 215 0.17 20.83 -6.45
C ASP A 215 -1.00 20.04 -7.02
N ASN A 216 -0.86 19.53 -8.25
CA ASN A 216 -1.89 18.68 -8.88
C ASN A 216 -2.18 17.40 -8.09
N ALA A 217 -1.20 16.83 -7.39
CA ALA A 217 -1.41 15.69 -6.51
C ALA A 217 -2.15 16.10 -5.23
N SER A 218 -1.82 17.25 -4.64
CA SER A 218 -2.51 17.84 -3.49
C SER A 218 -3.99 18.11 -3.78
N ASP A 219 -4.29 18.75 -4.93
CA ASP A 219 -5.65 19.00 -5.39
C ASP A 219 -6.46 17.71 -5.52
N ARG A 220 -5.87 16.65 -6.10
CA ARG A 220 -6.54 15.33 -6.22
C ARG A 220 -6.90 14.76 -4.84
N VAL A 221 -5.97 14.82 -3.89
CA VAL A 221 -6.21 14.38 -2.51
C VAL A 221 -7.32 15.21 -1.85
N TYR A 222 -7.31 16.53 -2.04
CA TYR A 222 -8.35 17.43 -1.55
C TYR A 222 -9.73 17.05 -2.10
N TYR A 223 -9.88 16.86 -3.41
CA TYR A 223 -11.16 16.49 -4.01
C TYR A 223 -11.64 15.10 -3.58
N ILE A 224 -10.75 14.12 -3.41
CA ILE A 224 -11.08 12.80 -2.84
C ILE A 224 -11.63 12.95 -1.41
N TYR A 225 -10.98 13.78 -0.58
CA TYR A 225 -11.40 14.03 0.79
C TYR A 225 -12.77 14.74 0.86
N GLN A 226 -13.00 15.77 0.06
CA GLN A 226 -14.28 16.47 0.01
C GLN A 226 -15.41 15.56 -0.49
N GLY A 227 -15.15 14.73 -1.52
CA GLY A 227 -16.11 13.73 -2.00
C GLY A 227 -16.51 12.74 -0.91
N LYS A 228 -15.55 12.20 -0.16
CA LYS A 228 -15.81 11.31 0.98
C LYS A 228 -16.64 12.00 2.07
N LYS A 229 -16.31 13.25 2.41
CA LYS A 229 -17.06 14.05 3.40
C LYS A 229 -18.51 14.28 2.97
N GLN A 230 -18.73 14.58 1.68
CA GLN A 230 -20.07 14.77 1.12
C GLN A 230 -20.88 13.46 1.12
N GLN A 231 -20.28 12.33 0.75
CA GLN A 231 -20.92 11.01 0.84
C GLN A 231 -21.31 10.66 2.28
N GLN A 232 -20.43 10.91 3.26
CA GLN A 232 -20.71 10.62 4.66
C GLN A 232 -21.83 11.51 5.22
N ALA A 233 -21.88 12.79 4.84
CA ALA A 233 -22.98 13.68 5.18
C ALA A 233 -24.31 13.20 4.58
N LEU A 234 -24.31 12.78 3.30
CA LEU A 234 -25.49 12.27 2.61
C LEU A 234 -26.02 10.96 3.24
N ILE A 235 -25.14 10.04 3.63
CA ILE A 235 -25.50 8.83 4.39
C ILE A 235 -26.14 9.21 5.73
N HIS A 236 -25.57 10.17 6.47
CA HIS A 236 -26.13 10.61 7.75
C HIS A 236 -27.53 11.24 7.59
N THR A 237 -27.74 12.04 6.54
CA THR A 237 -29.07 12.60 6.20
C THR A 237 -30.07 11.51 5.82
N LEU A 238 -29.68 10.50 5.04
CA LEU A 238 -30.56 9.38 4.68
C LEU A 238 -30.99 8.57 5.92
N ILE A 239 -30.07 8.31 6.85
CA ILE A 239 -30.36 7.61 8.12
C ILE A 239 -31.33 8.45 8.99
N ALA A 240 -31.14 9.77 9.04
CA ALA A 240 -32.04 10.66 9.78
C ALA A 240 -33.47 10.65 9.20
N LEU A 241 -33.59 10.74 7.87
CA LEU A 241 -34.89 10.66 7.18
C LEU A 241 -35.57 9.30 7.37
N GLU A 242 -34.81 8.20 7.33
CA GLU A 242 -35.34 6.85 7.61
C GLU A 242 -35.93 6.76 9.03
N LYS A 243 -35.26 7.37 10.01
CA LYS A 243 -35.73 7.41 11.39
C LYS A 243 -37.02 8.22 11.53
N GLU A 244 -37.08 9.43 10.95
CA GLU A 244 -38.29 10.26 10.99
C GLU A 244 -39.49 9.56 10.35
N VAL A 245 -39.29 8.89 9.21
CA VAL A 245 -40.34 8.10 8.54
C VAL A 245 -40.81 6.94 9.43
N LYS A 246 -39.89 6.23 10.09
CA LYS A 246 -40.23 5.15 11.05
C LYS A 246 -41.03 5.68 12.24
N ASP A 247 -40.62 6.79 12.83
CA ASP A 247 -41.31 7.42 13.97
C ASP A 247 -42.74 7.85 13.60
N VAL A 248 -42.92 8.46 12.41
CA VAL A 248 -44.24 8.82 11.88
C VAL A 248 -45.10 7.58 11.61
N LEU A 249 -44.55 6.53 11.00
CA LEU A 249 -45.26 5.27 10.77
C LEU A 249 -45.68 4.59 12.09
N GLN A 250 -44.83 4.64 13.12
CA GLN A 250 -45.15 4.10 14.44
C GLN A 250 -46.28 4.90 15.13
N GLN A 251 -46.29 6.23 15.02
CA GLN A 251 -47.39 7.06 15.50
C GLN A 251 -48.71 6.80 14.75
N LEU A 252 -48.65 6.60 13.43
CA LEU A 252 -49.82 6.24 12.61
C LEU A 252 -50.35 4.84 12.99
N ARG A 253 -49.46 3.86 13.18
CA ARG A 253 -49.78 2.51 13.67
C ARG A 253 -50.47 2.55 15.03
N ALA A 254 -49.94 3.30 15.99
CA ALA A 254 -50.56 3.47 17.32
C ALA A 254 -51.96 4.11 17.24
N LYS A 255 -52.14 5.13 16.38
CA LYS A 255 -53.45 5.75 16.13
C LYS A 255 -54.43 4.79 15.45
N ALA A 256 -53.97 3.93 14.55
CA ALA A 256 -54.79 2.93 13.87
C ALA A 256 -55.24 1.82 14.83
N LEU A 257 -54.32 1.25 15.63
CA LEU A 257 -54.63 0.26 16.67
C LEU A 257 -55.68 0.78 17.67
N LYS A 258 -55.52 2.03 18.14
CA LYS A 258 -56.48 2.68 19.03
C LYS A 258 -57.87 2.84 18.41
N ARG A 259 -57.97 3.10 17.10
CA ARG A 259 -59.27 3.16 16.36
C ARG A 259 -59.89 1.78 16.17
N ALA A 260 -59.06 0.75 15.93
CA ALA A 260 -59.48 -0.63 15.77
C ALA A 260 -59.93 -1.31 17.09
N GLY A 261 -59.66 -0.68 18.24
CA GLY A 261 -59.90 -1.28 19.56
C GLY A 261 -58.96 -2.46 19.86
N LEU A 262 -57.77 -2.46 19.28
CA LEU A 262 -56.79 -3.55 19.39
C LEU A 262 -55.50 -3.06 20.07
N THR A 263 -54.85 -3.95 20.82
CA THR A 263 -53.47 -3.76 21.28
C THR A 263 -52.46 -4.36 20.29
N GLU A 264 -51.19 -3.99 20.44
CA GLU A 264 -50.12 -4.48 19.58
C GLU A 264 -49.86 -5.98 19.80
N GLU A 265 -49.97 -6.43 21.05
CA GLU A 265 -49.83 -7.84 21.46
C GLU A 265 -50.96 -8.72 20.88
N GLN A 266 -52.19 -8.19 20.81
CA GLN A 266 -53.32 -8.90 20.19
C GLN A 266 -53.11 -9.10 18.69
N VAL A 267 -52.62 -8.08 17.98
CA VAL A 267 -52.31 -8.20 16.55
C VAL A 267 -51.13 -9.16 16.33
N GLN A 268 -50.10 -9.09 17.17
CA GLN A 268 -48.95 -9.99 17.10
C GLN A 268 -49.35 -11.46 17.32
N HIS A 269 -50.17 -11.75 18.34
CA HIS A 269 -50.73 -13.09 18.58
C HIS A 269 -51.52 -13.62 17.37
N GLN A 270 -52.33 -12.77 16.74
CA GLN A 270 -53.09 -13.16 15.55
C GLN A 270 -52.21 -13.42 14.32
N ILE A 271 -51.09 -12.70 14.15
CA ILE A 271 -50.08 -12.97 13.11
C ILE A 271 -49.38 -14.31 13.37
N GLU A 272 -49.08 -14.64 14.62
CA GLU A 272 -48.50 -15.92 15.02
C GLU A 272 -49.47 -17.09 14.78
N GLU A 273 -50.76 -16.92 15.12
CA GLU A 273 -51.80 -17.90 14.79
C GLU A 273 -51.98 -18.10 13.27
N ILE A 274 -51.94 -17.03 12.47
CA ILE A 274 -51.94 -17.10 11.00
C ILE A 274 -50.74 -17.89 10.49
N THR A 275 -49.55 -17.62 11.04
CA THR A 275 -48.30 -18.27 10.65
C THR A 275 -48.31 -19.76 10.99
N LEU A 276 -48.80 -20.11 12.18
CA LEU A 276 -48.97 -21.49 12.63
C LEU A 276 -50.06 -22.22 11.84
N ALA A 277 -51.18 -21.57 11.54
CA ALA A 277 -52.25 -22.13 10.71
C ALA A 277 -51.72 -22.48 9.30
N ARG A 278 -50.97 -21.57 8.67
CA ARG A 278 -50.33 -21.80 7.36
C ARG A 278 -49.30 -22.92 7.39
N LYS A 279 -48.41 -22.94 8.39
CA LYS A 279 -47.42 -24.03 8.59
C LYS A 279 -48.10 -25.39 8.71
N ASN A 280 -49.26 -25.43 9.36
CA ASN A 280 -50.10 -26.62 9.53
C ASN A 280 -51.12 -26.84 8.39
N LYS A 281 -51.02 -26.10 7.26
CA LYS A 281 -51.90 -26.17 6.08
C LYS A 281 -53.40 -25.91 6.37
N LYS A 282 -53.74 -25.24 7.47
CA LYS A 282 -55.10 -24.85 7.87
C LYS A 282 -55.46 -23.49 7.26
N TYR A 283 -55.60 -23.45 5.94
CA TYR A 283 -55.78 -22.20 5.18
C TYR A 283 -57.07 -21.43 5.56
N GLU A 284 -58.20 -22.11 5.77
CA GLU A 284 -59.45 -21.45 6.23
C GLU A 284 -59.26 -20.69 7.56
N LYS A 285 -58.58 -21.30 8.54
CA LYS A 285 -58.28 -20.59 9.81
C LYS A 285 -57.40 -19.36 9.56
N SER A 286 -56.42 -19.45 8.65
CA SER A 286 -55.59 -18.30 8.28
C SER A 286 -56.41 -17.17 7.63
N ASP A 287 -57.41 -17.49 6.80
CA ASP A 287 -58.16 -16.47 6.07
C ASP A 287 -59.29 -15.86 6.89
N ASN A 288 -59.94 -16.62 7.78
CA ASN A 288 -60.90 -16.06 8.74
C ASN A 288 -60.27 -14.97 9.62
N ILE A 289 -59.09 -15.23 10.20
CA ILE A 289 -58.37 -14.23 11.03
C ILE A 289 -57.99 -12.99 10.19
N ARG A 290 -57.66 -13.16 8.90
CA ARG A 290 -57.34 -12.04 8.00
C ARG A 290 -58.58 -11.20 7.68
N VAL A 291 -59.74 -11.82 7.48
CA VAL A 291 -61.02 -11.12 7.27
C VAL A 291 -61.42 -10.34 8.53
N GLU A 292 -61.27 -10.92 9.73
CA GLU A 292 -61.54 -10.23 10.99
C GLU A 292 -60.61 -9.02 11.23
N LEU A 293 -59.32 -9.16 10.95
CA LEU A 293 -58.36 -8.05 11.02
C LEU A 293 -58.71 -6.95 10.01
N TYR A 294 -59.04 -7.33 8.78
CA TYR A 294 -59.39 -6.38 7.73
C TYR A 294 -60.68 -5.62 8.04
N ALA A 295 -61.69 -6.30 8.61
CA ALA A 295 -62.93 -5.67 9.09
C ALA A 295 -62.69 -4.64 10.21
N LYS A 296 -61.61 -4.80 10.99
CA LYS A 296 -61.14 -3.83 12.01
C LYS A 296 -60.19 -2.76 11.43
N GLY A 297 -60.01 -2.72 10.11
CA GLY A 297 -59.14 -1.75 9.43
C GLY A 297 -57.64 -2.10 9.43
N VAL A 298 -57.27 -3.34 9.78
CA VAL A 298 -55.88 -3.81 9.80
C VAL A 298 -55.60 -4.71 8.59
N ALA A 299 -54.87 -4.19 7.61
CA ALA A 299 -54.42 -4.95 6.46
C ALA A 299 -53.03 -5.58 6.72
N LEU A 300 -52.91 -6.89 6.49
CA LEU A 300 -51.63 -7.60 6.55
C LEU A 300 -50.98 -7.67 5.16
N ILE A 301 -49.86 -6.95 5.00
CA ILE A 301 -49.00 -6.99 3.82
C ILE A 301 -47.87 -8.00 4.08
N TYR A 302 -47.60 -8.86 3.10
CA TYR A 302 -46.52 -9.84 3.17
C TYR A 302 -45.31 -9.30 2.40
N GLY A 303 -44.16 -9.25 3.08
CA GLY A 303 -42.84 -9.00 2.48
C GLY A 303 -42.01 -10.28 2.44
#